data_AF-A0A843L9K4-F1
#
_entry.id   AF-A0A843L9K4-F1
#
_cell.length_a   1.000
_cell.length_b   1.000
_cell.length_c   1.000
_cell.angle_alpha   90.00
_cell.angle_beta   90.00
_cell.angle_gamma   90.00
#
_symmetry.space_group_name_H-M   'P 1'
#
loop_
_entity.id
_entity.type
_entity.pdbx_description
1 polymer ?
#
loop_
_entity_poly.entity_id
_entity_poly.type
_entity_poly.pdbx_seq_one_letter_code
_entity_poly.pdbx_strand_id
1 'polypeptide(L)'
;MVDLFGKKKLEDRILELEAALARLEGERDDLSRTLEKRDEKIRKLTSSLQEASVALKAASRNAPISPPVSAAAAPPGSVSADGQEESDGLDGGEGPGEMNQPGTAWAQKGTGRRLSPREMDLLLERLSSISSPREDLLTAYLSGPIPADAPLPSRLRDAAAAVGSLRGSIVLHCPQLFSLLLVPPFPIADSRLVEAATFSLGPIREMLETPVLVLSAHAGESFLGVALGREGFIAEKLVKSSVIGKHSKGGWSQKRFERLREEEIKSHADEVGQALAALAERYRPLVRYAVLAGDESLLRRISPVGGLPVLERRLARHNEKDLKALLDEVYGFVCYRID
;
A
#
# COMPACT_ATOMS: atom_id res chain seq x y z
N MET A 1 50.78 -6.03 -41.96
CA MET A 1 49.78 -5.02 -42.40
C MET A 1 49.04 -4.59 -41.14
N VAL A 2 49.27 -3.37 -40.67
CA VAL A 2 48.86 -2.89 -39.33
C VAL A 2 47.37 -2.54 -39.36
N ASP A 3 46.61 -3.01 -38.37
CA ASP A 3 45.17 -2.76 -38.23
C ASP A 3 44.93 -1.28 -37.89
N LEU A 4 44.80 -0.45 -38.93
CA LEU A 4 44.74 1.02 -38.84
C LEU A 4 43.40 1.56 -38.30
N PHE A 5 42.38 0.73 -38.11
CA PHE A 5 41.02 1.20 -37.76
C PHE A 5 40.38 0.47 -36.57
N GLY A 6 41.15 -0.36 -35.83
CA GLY A 6 40.61 -1.13 -34.71
C GLY A 6 39.55 -2.15 -35.16
N LYS A 7 39.58 -2.52 -36.45
CA LYS A 7 38.59 -3.39 -37.07
C LYS A 7 38.59 -4.77 -36.39
N LYS A 8 39.77 -5.25 -36.02
CA LYS A 8 39.91 -6.51 -35.29
C LYS A 8 39.27 -6.47 -33.90
N LYS A 9 39.36 -5.33 -33.19
CA LYS A 9 38.68 -5.17 -31.89
C LYS A 9 37.16 -5.17 -32.03
N LEU A 10 36.64 -4.60 -33.12
CA LEU A 10 35.20 -4.62 -33.41
C LEU A 10 34.73 -6.02 -33.80
N GLU A 11 35.50 -6.74 -34.62
CA GLU A 11 35.23 -8.13 -34.98
C GLU A 11 35.23 -9.05 -33.73
N ASP A 12 36.21 -8.90 -32.83
CA ASP A 12 36.26 -9.65 -31.57
C ASP A 12 35.05 -9.32 -30.67
N ARG A 13 34.62 -8.05 -30.62
CA ARG A 13 33.45 -7.64 -29.82
C ARG A 13 32.13 -8.14 -30.41
N ILE A 14 32.01 -8.20 -31.74
CA ILE A 14 30.83 -8.78 -32.39
C ILE A 14 30.72 -10.26 -32.04
N LEU A 15 31.82 -11.02 -32.12
CA LEU A 15 31.83 -12.43 -31.74
C LEU A 15 31.47 -12.64 -30.26
N GLU A 16 31.97 -11.79 -29.37
CA GLU A 16 31.63 -11.85 -27.95
C GLU A 16 30.14 -11.55 -27.71
N LEU A 17 29.59 -10.55 -28.39
CA LEU A 17 28.16 -10.19 -28.29
C LEU A 17 27.25 -11.28 -28.87
N GLU A 18 27.63 -11.90 -29.98
CA GLU A 18 26.91 -13.03 -30.58
C GLU A 18 26.90 -14.24 -29.63
N ALA A 19 28.03 -14.54 -28.97
CA ALA A 19 28.10 -15.60 -27.96
C ALA A 19 27.23 -15.28 -26.73
N ALA A 20 27.20 -14.02 -26.29
CA ALA A 20 26.36 -13.58 -25.19
C ALA A 20 24.86 -13.65 -25.54
N LEU A 21 24.47 -13.28 -26.76
CA LEU A 21 23.11 -13.40 -27.26
C LEU A 21 22.65 -14.86 -27.28
N ALA A 22 23.44 -15.76 -27.85
CA ALA A 22 23.12 -17.19 -27.89
C ALA A 22 22.93 -17.78 -26.48
N ARG A 23 23.75 -17.36 -25.51
CA ARG A 23 23.61 -17.77 -24.11
C ARG A 23 22.31 -17.24 -23.49
N LEU A 24 22.01 -15.96 -23.66
CA LEU A 24 20.80 -15.34 -23.12
C LEU A 24 19.52 -15.92 -23.74
N GLU A 25 19.55 -16.26 -25.03
CA GLU A 25 18.45 -16.95 -25.69
C GLU A 25 18.22 -18.35 -25.10
N GLY A 26 19.30 -19.10 -24.82
CA GLY A 26 19.20 -20.37 -24.11
C GLY A 26 18.61 -20.23 -22.70
N GLU A 27 19.09 -19.26 -21.92
CA GLU A 27 18.56 -18.98 -20.57
C GLU A 27 17.08 -18.56 -20.62
N ARG A 28 16.67 -17.74 -21.60
CA ARG A 28 15.27 -17.36 -21.83
C ARG A 28 14.40 -18.58 -22.14
N ASP A 29 14.86 -19.48 -22.98
CA ASP A 29 14.09 -20.66 -23.38
C ASP A 29 13.89 -21.64 -22.21
N ASP A 30 14.93 -21.82 -21.38
CA ASP A 30 14.84 -22.64 -20.15
C ASP A 30 13.91 -22.02 -19.11
N LEU A 31 13.96 -20.69 -18.93
CA LEU A 31 13.03 -19.97 -18.06
C LEU A 31 11.59 -20.07 -18.59
N SER A 32 11.39 -19.95 -19.91
CA SER A 32 10.07 -20.08 -20.54
C SER A 32 9.47 -21.46 -20.31
N ARG A 33 10.25 -22.53 -20.49
CA ARG A 33 9.82 -23.91 -20.17
C ARG A 33 9.49 -24.09 -18.70
N THR A 34 10.19 -23.39 -17.82
CA THR A 34 9.93 -23.44 -16.37
C THR A 34 8.64 -22.72 -16.01
N LEU A 35 8.36 -21.58 -16.64
CA LEU A 35 7.10 -20.85 -16.49
C LEU A 35 5.92 -21.67 -17.01
N GLU A 36 6.02 -22.28 -18.20
CA GLU A 36 4.97 -23.15 -18.74
C GLU A 36 4.63 -24.31 -17.78
N LYS A 37 5.65 -24.95 -17.18
CA LYS A 37 5.45 -26.00 -16.18
C LYS A 37 4.78 -25.48 -14.91
N ARG A 38 5.05 -24.23 -14.50
CA ARG A 38 4.42 -23.60 -13.34
C ARG A 38 2.97 -23.21 -13.65
N ASP A 39 2.70 -22.65 -14.82
CA ASP A 39 1.35 -22.30 -15.27
C ASP A 39 0.47 -23.53 -15.39
N GLU A 40 1.00 -24.65 -15.89
CA GLU A 40 0.27 -25.91 -15.94
C GLU A 40 -0.06 -26.45 -14.54
N LYS A 41 0.87 -26.30 -13.57
CA LYS A 41 0.58 -26.62 -12.17
C LYS A 41 -0.48 -25.69 -11.57
N ILE A 42 -0.42 -24.40 -11.86
CA ILE A 42 -1.42 -23.42 -11.42
C ILE A 42 -2.79 -23.79 -11.96
N ARG A 43 -2.92 -24.10 -13.26
CA ARG A 43 -4.19 -24.56 -13.86
C ARG A 43 -4.76 -25.78 -13.15
N LYS A 44 -3.92 -26.79 -12.88
CA LYS A 44 -4.35 -28.01 -12.16
C LYS A 44 -4.83 -27.71 -10.74
N LEU A 45 -4.09 -26.88 -10.00
CA LEU A 45 -4.47 -26.48 -8.64
C LEU A 45 -5.77 -25.66 -8.64
N THR A 46 -5.94 -24.76 -9.60
CA THR A 46 -7.18 -23.98 -9.77
C THR A 46 -8.37 -24.88 -10.06
N SER A 47 -8.23 -25.88 -10.94
CA SER A 47 -9.29 -26.87 -11.19
C SER A 47 -9.66 -27.65 -9.93
N SER A 48 -8.66 -28.16 -9.21
CA SER A 48 -8.88 -28.89 -7.96
C SER A 48 -9.54 -28.03 -6.87
N LEU A 49 -9.17 -26.75 -6.79
CA LEU A 49 -9.78 -25.80 -5.86
C LEU A 49 -11.23 -25.48 -6.25
N GLN A 50 -11.54 -25.38 -7.54
CA GLN A 50 -12.90 -25.20 -8.03
C GLN A 50 -13.79 -26.42 -7.71
N GLU A 51 -13.27 -27.64 -7.91
CA GLU A 51 -13.95 -28.89 -7.55
C GLU A 51 -14.22 -28.96 -6.03
N ALA A 52 -13.22 -28.65 -5.21
CA ALA A 52 -13.38 -28.62 -3.76
C ALA A 52 -14.39 -27.57 -3.29
N SER A 53 -14.42 -26.40 -3.94
CA SER A 53 -15.39 -25.33 -3.64
C SER A 53 -16.83 -25.76 -3.96
N VAL A 54 -17.04 -26.46 -5.08
CA VAL A 54 -18.35 -27.01 -5.45
C VAL A 54 -18.79 -28.08 -4.45
N ALA A 55 -17.88 -28.98 -4.03
CA ALA A 55 -18.17 -30.00 -3.03
C ALA A 55 -18.56 -29.40 -1.67
N LEU A 56 -17.86 -28.35 -1.22
CA LEU A 56 -18.14 -27.66 0.04
C LEU A 56 -19.51 -26.95 0.01
N LYS A 57 -19.87 -26.34 -1.12
CA LYS A 57 -21.18 -25.71 -1.34
C LYS A 57 -22.33 -26.72 -1.42
N ALA A 58 -22.06 -27.94 -1.92
CA ALA A 58 -23.02 -29.04 -1.88
C ALA A 58 -23.23 -29.56 -0.46
N ALA A 59 -22.15 -29.73 0.31
CA ALA A 59 -22.23 -30.15 1.72
C ALA A 59 -22.97 -29.13 2.60
N SER A 60 -22.78 -27.82 2.37
CA SER A 60 -23.46 -26.77 3.13
C SER A 60 -24.97 -26.70 2.87
N ARG A 61 -25.46 -27.23 1.75
CA ARG A 61 -26.91 -27.30 1.43
C ARG A 61 -27.62 -28.44 2.17
N ASN A 62 -26.88 -29.44 2.67
CA ASN A 62 -27.42 -30.59 3.38
C ASN A 62 -27.32 -30.47 4.91
N ALA A 63 -26.88 -29.32 5.46
CA ALA A 63 -26.86 -29.08 6.89
C ALA A 63 -28.28 -28.73 7.41
N PRO A 64 -28.80 -29.41 8.45
CA PRO A 64 -30.13 -29.14 8.98
C PRO A 64 -30.20 -27.79 9.70
N ILE A 65 -31.26 -27.02 9.41
CA ILE A 65 -31.59 -25.73 10.03
C ILE A 65 -32.22 -25.98 11.40
N SER A 66 -31.58 -25.51 12.47
CA SER A 66 -32.23 -25.40 13.80
C SER A 66 -33.10 -24.13 13.86
N PRO A 67 -34.30 -24.18 14.46
CA PRO A 67 -35.21 -23.03 14.49
C PRO A 67 -34.83 -22.00 15.59
N PRO A 68 -35.08 -20.69 15.37
CA PRO A 68 -34.97 -19.68 16.42
C PRO A 68 -36.23 -19.65 17.31
N VAL A 69 -36.01 -19.53 18.62
CA VAL A 69 -37.06 -19.42 19.66
C VAL A 69 -37.63 -18.00 19.68
N SER A 70 -38.95 -17.90 19.77
CA SER A 70 -39.76 -16.67 19.70
C SER A 70 -40.17 -16.15 21.09
N ALA A 71 -40.22 -14.81 21.18
CA ALA A 71 -41.15 -13.93 21.91
C ALA A 71 -41.32 -13.97 23.44
N ALA A 72 -41.27 -12.77 24.05
CA ALA A 72 -42.18 -12.36 25.11
C ALA A 72 -42.44 -10.84 25.04
N ALA A 73 -43.72 -10.47 25.19
CA ALA A 73 -44.29 -9.14 25.01
C ALA A 73 -44.68 -8.48 26.36
N ALA A 74 -44.58 -7.14 26.43
CA ALA A 74 -45.35 -6.09 27.16
C ALA A 74 -45.75 -6.29 28.66
N PRO A 75 -45.89 -5.22 29.49
CA PRO A 75 -47.05 -4.30 29.38
C PRO A 75 -46.76 -2.79 29.71
N PRO A 76 -47.78 -1.91 29.58
CA PRO A 76 -47.65 -0.45 29.60
C PRO A 76 -48.06 0.20 30.94
N GLY A 77 -47.67 1.47 31.14
CA GLY A 77 -48.10 2.29 32.28
C GLY A 77 -48.09 3.78 31.95
N SER A 78 -49.27 4.38 32.05
CA SER A 78 -49.63 5.80 31.93
C SER A 78 -49.05 6.69 33.03
N VAL A 79 -48.97 8.01 32.79
CA VAL A 79 -49.68 9.10 33.51
C VAL A 79 -48.97 10.45 33.25
N SER A 80 -49.80 11.45 32.97
CA SER A 80 -49.56 12.87 32.73
C SER A 80 -48.89 13.63 33.88
N ALA A 81 -48.25 14.77 33.60
CA ALA A 81 -48.40 16.01 34.38
C ALA A 81 -47.74 17.22 33.68
N ASP A 82 -48.52 18.29 33.60
CA ASP A 82 -48.15 19.67 33.29
C ASP A 82 -47.06 20.25 34.21
N GLY A 83 -46.43 21.34 33.78
CA GLY A 83 -45.80 22.29 34.70
C GLY A 83 -44.62 23.11 34.16
N GLN A 84 -44.96 24.26 33.57
CA GLN A 84 -44.34 25.59 33.75
C GLN A 84 -42.83 25.83 33.57
N GLU A 85 -42.58 26.76 32.64
CA GLU A 85 -41.74 27.98 32.75
C GLU A 85 -40.61 28.02 33.79
N GLU A 86 -39.38 28.28 33.31
CA GLU A 86 -38.61 29.44 33.76
C GLU A 86 -37.46 29.77 32.80
N SER A 87 -37.21 31.07 32.70
CA SER A 87 -36.25 31.78 31.87
C SER A 87 -34.86 31.88 32.52
N ASP A 88 -33.98 32.60 31.81
CA ASP A 88 -32.66 33.12 32.21
C ASP A 88 -31.51 32.22 31.74
N GLY A 89 -30.51 32.68 31.00
CA GLY A 89 -30.02 34.03 30.74
C GLY A 89 -28.49 33.98 30.80
N LEU A 90 -27.84 34.24 29.66
CA LEU A 90 -26.48 34.79 29.48
C LEU A 90 -25.28 34.08 30.16
N ASP A 91 -24.25 33.72 29.38
CA ASP A 91 -23.09 34.61 29.14
C ASP A 91 -21.94 33.85 28.43
N GLY A 92 -21.20 34.58 27.60
CA GLY A 92 -20.12 34.10 26.74
C GLY A 92 -18.77 33.94 27.43
N GLY A 93 -17.79 33.57 26.61
CA GLY A 93 -16.41 33.37 27.04
C GLY A 93 -15.52 32.88 25.90
N GLU A 94 -15.38 33.70 24.84
CA GLU A 94 -14.30 33.53 23.86
C GLU A 94 -12.99 34.06 24.47
N GLY A 95 -12.00 33.18 24.62
CA GLY A 95 -10.63 33.52 24.98
C GLY A 95 -9.73 33.55 23.73
N PRO A 96 -8.89 34.59 23.54
CA PRO A 96 -8.09 34.76 22.34
C PRO A 96 -6.65 34.27 22.51
N GLY A 97 -5.98 33.98 21.38
CA GLY A 97 -4.54 34.19 21.25
C GLY A 97 -3.74 32.99 20.75
N GLU A 98 -3.44 32.98 19.45
CA GLU A 98 -2.18 32.43 18.99
C GLU A 98 -1.39 33.52 18.25
N MET A 99 -0.33 33.94 18.93
CA MET A 99 0.67 34.90 18.49
C MET A 99 1.47 34.32 17.33
N ASN A 100 1.52 35.10 16.27
CA ASN A 100 2.39 34.94 15.12
C ASN A 100 3.84 35.28 15.53
N GLN A 101 4.81 34.40 15.28
CA GLN A 101 6.23 34.77 15.19
C GLN A 101 6.95 34.01 14.06
N PRO A 102 7.98 34.64 13.46
CA PRO A 102 8.34 34.46 12.06
C PRO A 102 9.65 33.67 11.87
N GLY A 103 9.84 33.15 10.65
CA GLY A 103 11.16 32.77 10.15
C GLY A 103 11.29 31.30 9.74
N THR A 104 11.23 31.05 8.43
CA THR A 104 12.09 30.08 7.73
C THR A 104 11.81 30.19 6.22
N ALA A 105 12.46 31.16 5.60
CA ALA A 105 12.55 31.27 4.15
C ALA A 105 13.51 30.18 3.61
N TRP A 106 13.02 28.94 3.44
CA TRP A 106 13.66 27.91 2.60
C TRP A 106 12.66 26.87 2.08
N ALA A 107 11.39 27.23 1.94
CA ALA A 107 10.40 26.38 1.26
C ALA A 107 10.52 26.49 -0.27
N GLN A 108 11.66 26.12 -0.85
CA GLN A 108 11.62 25.56 -2.21
C GLN A 108 11.10 24.13 -2.06
N LYS A 109 9.79 24.03 -1.82
CA LYS A 109 9.01 22.81 -1.60
C LYS A 109 9.12 21.98 -2.89
N GLY A 110 10.17 21.16 -3.01
CA GLY A 110 10.18 20.06 -3.96
C GLY A 110 9.00 19.18 -3.64
N THR A 111 7.89 19.37 -4.34
CA THR A 111 6.68 18.57 -4.13
C THR A 111 7.00 17.18 -4.67
N GLY A 112 7.23 16.23 -3.78
CA GLY A 112 7.48 14.84 -4.15
C GLY A 112 6.38 14.36 -5.10
N ARG A 113 6.77 13.87 -6.26
CA ARG A 113 5.83 13.36 -7.27
C ARG A 113 5.53 11.91 -6.93
N ARG A 114 4.26 11.57 -6.76
CA ARG A 114 3.85 10.17 -6.66
C ARG A 114 4.03 9.50 -8.03
N LEU A 115 4.69 8.35 -8.03
CA LEU A 115 4.83 7.49 -9.19
C LEU A 115 3.92 6.28 -8.99
N SER A 116 2.99 6.07 -9.93
CA SER A 116 2.27 4.81 -10.04
C SER A 116 3.25 3.66 -10.35
N PRO A 117 2.87 2.39 -10.11
CA PRO A 117 3.71 1.25 -10.44
C PRO A 117 4.14 1.22 -11.92
N ARG A 118 3.24 1.62 -12.83
CA ARG A 118 3.56 1.73 -14.27
C ARG A 118 4.61 2.81 -14.56
N GLU A 119 4.49 3.98 -13.94
CA GLU A 119 5.49 5.04 -14.08
C GLU A 119 6.82 4.65 -13.45
N MET A 120 6.77 3.90 -12.35
CA MET A 120 7.97 3.34 -11.72
C MET A 120 8.65 2.35 -12.65
N ASP A 121 7.91 1.44 -13.29
CA ASP A 121 8.47 0.52 -14.29
C ASP A 121 9.16 1.26 -15.44
N LEU A 122 8.52 2.31 -15.98
CA LEU A 122 9.13 3.17 -17.01
C LEU A 122 10.40 3.89 -16.52
N LEU A 123 10.42 4.33 -15.26
CA LEU A 123 11.61 4.92 -14.66
C LEU A 123 12.73 3.87 -14.53
N LEU A 124 12.41 2.67 -14.06
CA LEU A 124 13.38 1.57 -13.91
C LEU A 124 13.96 1.12 -15.26
N GLU A 125 13.16 1.09 -16.32
CA GLU A 125 13.62 0.82 -17.68
C GLU A 125 14.65 1.87 -18.12
N ARG A 126 14.34 3.16 -17.95
CA ARG A 126 15.27 4.25 -18.28
C ARG A 126 16.55 4.16 -17.45
N LEU A 127 16.44 3.96 -16.14
CA LEU A 127 17.60 3.83 -15.26
C LEU A 127 18.48 2.63 -15.62
N SER A 128 17.89 1.53 -16.10
CA SER A 128 18.64 0.33 -16.51
C SER A 128 19.50 0.55 -17.76
N SER A 129 19.16 1.54 -18.60
CA SER A 129 19.97 1.94 -19.76
C SER A 129 21.14 2.87 -19.41
N ILE A 130 21.23 3.37 -18.18
CA ILE A 130 22.29 4.27 -17.75
C ILE A 130 23.45 3.45 -17.21
N SER A 131 24.65 3.73 -17.73
CA SER A 131 25.89 3.15 -17.23
C SER A 131 27.00 4.19 -17.18
N SER A 132 27.87 4.10 -16.17
CA SER A 132 29.08 4.91 -16.05
C SER A 132 30.34 4.06 -16.15
N PRO A 133 31.27 4.35 -17.09
CA PRO A 133 32.58 3.70 -17.15
C PRO A 133 33.46 3.97 -15.93
N ARG A 134 33.12 4.96 -15.10
CA ARG A 134 33.85 5.32 -13.88
C ARG A 134 33.38 4.53 -12.65
N GLU A 135 32.34 3.71 -12.81
CA GLU A 135 31.72 2.95 -11.72
C GLU A 135 31.23 3.82 -10.54
N ASP A 136 30.82 5.05 -10.85
CA ASP A 136 30.44 6.10 -9.89
C ASP A 136 28.92 6.32 -9.79
N LEU A 137 28.10 5.40 -10.32
CA LEU A 137 26.66 5.45 -10.10
C LEU A 137 26.32 4.91 -8.72
N LEU A 138 25.71 5.76 -7.90
CA LEU A 138 25.44 5.47 -6.51
C LEU A 138 23.98 5.05 -6.31
N THR A 139 23.79 3.86 -5.75
CA THR A 139 22.51 3.35 -5.27
C THR A 139 22.57 3.15 -3.76
N ALA A 140 21.70 3.81 -3.01
CA ALA A 140 21.56 3.56 -1.58
C ALA A 140 20.14 3.14 -1.23
N TYR A 141 20.00 2.10 -0.41
CA TYR A 141 18.76 1.71 0.25
C TYR A 141 18.98 1.92 1.73
N LEU A 142 18.11 2.68 2.39
CA LEU A 142 18.34 3.13 3.75
C LEU A 142 17.09 2.90 4.58
N SER A 143 17.18 2.04 5.58
CA SER A 143 16.09 1.78 6.54
C SER A 143 15.98 2.86 7.61
N GLY A 144 16.99 3.72 7.75
CA GLY A 144 17.05 4.80 8.73
C GLY A 144 17.76 6.05 8.19
N PRO A 145 18.29 6.92 9.06
CA PRO A 145 18.99 8.13 8.62
C PRO A 145 20.22 7.78 7.79
N ILE A 146 20.59 8.68 6.87
CA ILE A 146 21.80 8.53 6.07
C ILE A 146 23.03 8.58 6.98
N PRO A 147 23.95 7.60 6.89
CA PRO A 147 25.23 7.65 7.60
C PRO A 147 26.02 8.92 7.26
N ALA A 148 26.66 9.53 8.27
CA ALA A 148 27.38 10.79 8.10
C ALA A 148 28.54 10.69 7.10
N ASP A 149 29.16 9.52 7.03
CA ASP A 149 30.29 9.16 6.18
C ASP A 149 29.89 8.66 4.78
N ALA A 150 28.60 8.47 4.50
CA ALA A 150 28.15 8.03 3.18
C ALA A 150 28.61 9.02 2.07
N PRO A 151 29.01 8.58 0.88
CA PRO A 151 29.48 9.46 -0.21
C PRO A 151 28.32 10.16 -0.93
N LEU A 152 27.49 10.91 -0.18
CA LEU A 152 26.29 11.57 -0.69
C LEU A 152 26.42 13.11 -0.65
N PRO A 153 25.90 13.84 -1.64
CA PRO A 153 25.81 15.30 -1.56
C PRO A 153 25.02 15.74 -0.31
N SER A 154 25.45 16.82 0.37
CA SER A 154 24.79 17.33 1.58
C SER A 154 23.30 17.61 1.35
N ARG A 155 22.96 18.24 0.23
CA ARG A 155 21.56 18.52 -0.17
C ARG A 155 20.66 17.28 -0.16
N LEU A 156 21.20 16.15 -0.57
CA LEU A 156 20.44 14.90 -0.62
C LEU A 156 20.23 14.32 0.78
N ARG A 157 21.19 14.53 1.69
CA ARG A 157 21.03 14.18 3.10
C ARG A 157 19.96 15.03 3.75
N ASP A 158 20.01 16.34 3.52
CA ASP A 158 19.04 17.30 4.04
C ASP A 158 17.64 16.97 3.52
N ALA A 159 17.52 16.64 2.23
CA ALA A 159 16.26 16.22 1.62
C ALA A 159 15.71 14.92 2.24
N ALA A 160 16.54 13.90 2.41
CA ALA A 160 16.11 12.64 3.02
C ALA A 160 15.69 12.82 4.49
N ALA A 161 16.44 13.63 5.25
CA ALA A 161 16.10 13.99 6.62
C ALA A 161 14.77 14.76 6.70
N ALA A 162 14.56 15.73 5.78
CA ALA A 162 13.33 16.51 5.71
C ALA A 162 12.10 15.67 5.31
N VAL A 163 12.29 14.65 4.47
CA VAL A 163 11.22 13.70 4.10
C VAL A 163 10.83 12.81 5.28
N GLY A 164 11.78 12.42 6.13
CA GLY A 164 11.51 11.76 7.41
C GLY A 164 10.69 10.47 7.31
N SER A 165 10.88 9.67 6.24
CA SER A 165 10.03 8.50 6.01
C SER A 165 10.36 7.32 6.92
N LEU A 166 9.34 6.80 7.60
CA LEU A 166 9.42 5.57 8.41
C LEU A 166 9.64 4.30 7.58
N ARG A 167 9.43 4.36 6.25
CA ARG A 167 9.68 3.22 5.34
C ARG A 167 11.12 3.17 4.84
N GLY A 168 11.93 4.15 5.24
CA GLY A 168 13.25 4.35 4.69
C GLY A 168 13.23 5.16 3.39
N SER A 169 14.40 5.24 2.75
CA SER A 169 14.61 5.98 1.52
C SER A 169 15.52 5.25 0.56
N ILE A 170 15.31 5.48 -0.74
CA ILE A 170 16.18 4.97 -1.81
C ILE A 170 16.79 6.18 -2.51
N VAL A 171 18.11 6.18 -2.63
CA VAL A 171 18.85 7.17 -3.38
C VAL A 171 19.34 6.54 -4.68
N LEU A 172 19.14 7.27 -5.78
CA LEU A 172 19.78 7.01 -7.06
C LEU A 172 20.51 8.28 -7.49
N HIS A 173 21.83 8.26 -7.50
CA HIS A 173 22.65 9.41 -7.83
C HIS A 173 23.56 9.09 -9.02
N CYS A 174 23.43 9.90 -10.06
CA CYS A 174 24.37 9.94 -11.18
C CYS A 174 25.15 11.26 -11.07
N PRO A 175 26.46 11.21 -10.79
CA PRO A 175 27.28 12.41 -10.68
C PRO A 175 27.10 13.34 -11.90
N GLN A 176 26.98 14.64 -11.65
CA GLN A 176 26.80 15.70 -12.67
C GLN A 176 25.50 15.67 -13.49
N LEU A 177 24.66 14.63 -13.38
CA LEU A 177 23.40 14.53 -14.13
C LEU A 177 22.18 14.73 -13.24
N PHE A 178 21.98 13.88 -12.23
CA PHE A 178 20.80 13.94 -11.39
C PHE A 178 20.96 13.21 -10.06
N SER A 179 20.10 13.58 -9.11
CA SER A 179 19.87 12.82 -7.87
C SER A 179 18.37 12.61 -7.68
N LEU A 180 17.96 11.36 -7.48
CA LEU A 180 16.60 10.99 -7.11
C LEU A 180 16.60 10.46 -5.68
N LEU A 181 15.62 10.92 -4.91
CA LEU A 181 15.26 10.39 -3.62
C LEU A 181 13.86 9.77 -3.74
N LEU A 182 13.76 8.47 -3.51
CA LEU A 182 12.50 7.74 -3.54
C LEU A 182 12.08 7.34 -2.13
N VAL A 183 10.81 7.53 -1.82
CA VAL A 183 10.16 6.91 -0.67
C VAL A 183 9.48 5.62 -1.17
N PRO A 184 9.92 4.44 -0.70
CA PRO A 184 9.41 3.16 -1.16
C PRO A 184 8.00 2.88 -0.66
N PRO A 185 7.21 2.00 -1.33
CA PRO A 185 5.89 1.60 -0.88
C PRO A 185 5.92 0.82 0.45
N PHE A 186 7.01 0.10 0.71
CA PHE A 186 7.20 -0.77 1.88
C PHE A 186 8.52 -0.47 2.61
N PRO A 187 8.63 -0.80 3.91
CA PRO A 187 9.87 -0.60 4.67
C PRO A 187 11.08 -1.33 4.07
N ILE A 188 12.20 -0.63 4.00
CA ILE A 188 13.50 -1.23 3.67
C ILE A 188 13.97 -2.07 4.86
N ALA A 189 14.33 -3.33 4.60
CA ALA A 189 14.83 -4.23 5.64
C ALA A 189 16.27 -3.89 6.03
N ASP A 190 17.17 -3.86 5.04
CA ASP A 190 18.61 -3.69 5.26
C ASP A 190 19.13 -2.46 4.55
N SER A 191 19.91 -1.66 5.28
CA SER A 191 20.61 -0.53 4.70
C SER A 191 21.82 -0.99 3.90
N ARG A 192 21.97 -0.49 2.68
CA ARG A 192 23.12 -0.77 1.80
C ARG A 192 23.43 0.44 0.93
N LEU A 193 24.70 0.60 0.62
CA LEU A 193 25.21 1.64 -0.27
C LEU A 193 26.17 0.99 -1.26
N VAL A 194 25.95 1.24 -2.54
CA VAL A 194 26.71 0.63 -3.63
C VAL A 194 27.04 1.69 -4.67
N GLU A 195 28.32 1.84 -4.99
CA GLU A 195 28.81 2.54 -6.19
C GLU A 195 29.18 1.49 -7.23
N ALA A 196 28.68 1.65 -8.46
CA ALA A 196 28.90 0.69 -9.53
C ALA A 196 28.76 1.33 -10.92
N ALA A 197 29.07 0.56 -11.97
CA ALA A 197 28.83 0.97 -13.36
C ALA A 197 27.34 1.15 -13.69
N THR A 198 26.43 0.50 -12.98
CA THR A 198 24.97 0.52 -13.22
C THR A 198 24.20 0.61 -11.91
N PHE A 199 23.00 1.16 -11.93
CA PHE A 199 22.14 1.18 -10.73
C PHE A 199 21.69 -0.21 -10.29
N SER A 200 21.67 -0.45 -8.98
CA SER A 200 21.16 -1.70 -8.39
C SER A 200 19.64 -1.62 -8.24
N LEU A 201 18.91 -2.01 -9.29
CA LEU A 201 17.45 -1.83 -9.38
C LEU A 201 16.60 -3.05 -8.97
N GLY A 202 17.19 -4.23 -8.88
CA GLY A 202 16.51 -5.49 -8.52
C GLY A 202 15.61 -5.38 -7.27
N PRO A 203 16.10 -4.78 -6.16
CA PRO A 203 15.31 -4.66 -4.94
C PRO A 203 14.06 -3.78 -5.08
N ILE A 204 14.08 -2.76 -5.95
CA ILE A 204 12.88 -1.98 -6.25
C ILE A 204 11.83 -2.85 -6.96
N ARG A 205 12.28 -3.70 -7.90
CA ARG A 205 11.39 -4.64 -8.61
C ARG A 205 10.78 -5.65 -7.64
N GLU A 206 11.58 -6.19 -6.72
CA GLU A 206 11.09 -7.07 -5.65
C GLU A 206 10.04 -6.40 -4.74
N MET A 207 10.20 -5.10 -4.43
CA MET A 207 9.20 -4.36 -3.67
C MET A 207 7.86 -4.25 -4.41
N LEU A 208 7.87 -4.10 -5.74
CA LEU A 208 6.65 -4.05 -6.55
C LEU A 208 5.89 -5.40 -6.61
N GLU A 209 6.56 -6.49 -6.26
CA GLU A 209 6.00 -7.85 -6.16
C GLU A 209 5.78 -8.29 -4.71
N THR A 210 5.86 -7.37 -3.75
CA THR A 210 5.66 -7.71 -2.33
C THR A 210 4.20 -8.08 -2.08
N PRO A 211 3.90 -9.29 -1.56
CA PRO A 211 2.52 -9.68 -1.29
C PRO A 211 1.97 -8.96 -0.06
N VAL A 212 0.74 -8.43 -0.16
CA VAL A 212 0.11 -7.64 0.90
C VAL A 212 -1.37 -7.96 1.06
N LEU A 213 -1.83 -7.85 2.30
CA LEU A 213 -3.24 -7.75 2.65
C LEU A 213 -3.62 -6.27 2.73
N VAL A 214 -4.65 -5.84 2.00
CA VAL A 214 -5.09 -4.44 1.95
C VAL A 214 -6.46 -4.32 2.61
N LEU A 215 -6.61 -3.33 3.48
CA LEU A 215 -7.89 -2.89 4.05
C LEU A 215 -8.11 -1.41 3.71
N SER A 216 -9.23 -1.10 3.06
CA SER A 216 -9.78 0.25 2.94
C SER A 216 -11.08 0.33 3.72
N ALA A 217 -10.98 0.86 4.94
CA ALA A 217 -12.00 0.89 5.97
C ALA A 217 -12.80 2.20 5.93
N HIS A 218 -14.09 2.14 5.60
CA HIS A 218 -15.01 3.26 5.73
C HIS A 218 -16.32 2.82 6.38
N ALA A 219 -16.98 3.75 7.08
CA ALA A 219 -18.29 3.48 7.66
C ALA A 219 -19.31 3.08 6.58
N GLY A 220 -19.95 1.92 6.74
CA GLY A 220 -20.98 1.40 5.83
C GLY A 220 -20.45 0.64 4.63
N GLU A 221 -19.18 0.82 4.25
CA GLU A 221 -18.58 0.14 3.10
C GLU A 221 -17.07 0.01 3.28
N SER A 222 -16.55 -1.21 3.28
CA SER A 222 -15.11 -1.45 3.46
C SER A 222 -14.63 -2.55 2.54
N PHE A 223 -13.48 -2.31 1.93
CA PHE A 223 -12.86 -3.24 0.99
C PHE A 223 -11.69 -3.96 1.65
N LEU A 224 -11.60 -5.26 1.43
CA LEU A 224 -10.47 -6.10 1.79
C LEU A 224 -9.96 -6.80 0.54
N GLY A 225 -8.64 -6.87 0.38
CA GLY A 225 -8.03 -7.53 -0.76
C GLY A 225 -6.68 -8.15 -0.42
N VAL A 226 -6.30 -9.20 -1.15
CA VAL A 226 -4.95 -9.78 -1.11
C VAL A 226 -4.32 -9.61 -2.47
N ALA A 227 -3.18 -8.92 -2.52
CA ALA A 227 -2.40 -8.73 -3.73
C ALA A 227 -1.06 -9.46 -3.58
N LEU A 228 -0.62 -10.14 -4.63
CA LEU A 228 0.72 -10.75 -4.67
C LEU A 228 1.77 -9.83 -5.33
N GLY A 229 1.36 -8.62 -5.70
CA GLY A 229 2.15 -7.64 -6.44
C GLY A 229 1.23 -6.58 -7.04
N ARG A 230 1.80 -5.68 -7.85
CA ARG A 230 1.09 -4.54 -8.45
C ARG A 230 0.02 -4.89 -9.50
N GLU A 231 0.00 -6.13 -10.00
CA GLU A 231 -0.84 -6.54 -11.14
C GLU A 231 -2.33 -6.66 -10.80
N GLY A 232 -2.67 -7.00 -9.57
CA GLY A 232 -4.07 -7.24 -9.19
C GLY A 232 -4.25 -7.87 -7.82
N PHE A 233 -5.52 -7.94 -7.41
CA PHE A 233 -5.93 -8.72 -6.25
C PHE A 233 -6.25 -10.16 -6.66
N ILE A 234 -5.79 -11.13 -5.88
CA ILE A 234 -6.09 -12.56 -6.05
C ILE A 234 -7.29 -13.00 -5.21
N ALA A 235 -7.67 -12.18 -4.22
CA ALA A 235 -8.84 -12.37 -3.40
C ALA A 235 -9.35 -11.01 -2.96
N GLU A 236 -10.66 -10.85 -2.96
CA GLU A 236 -11.33 -9.61 -2.65
C GLU A 236 -12.57 -9.90 -1.79
N LYS A 237 -12.89 -9.00 -0.88
CA LYS A 237 -14.12 -9.02 -0.10
C LYS A 237 -14.57 -7.60 0.19
N LEU A 238 -15.80 -7.30 -0.22
CA LEU A 238 -16.46 -6.04 0.08
C LEU A 238 -17.48 -6.28 1.20
N VAL A 239 -17.32 -5.54 2.29
CA VAL A 239 -18.25 -5.56 3.43
C VAL A 239 -19.10 -4.30 3.34
N LYS A 240 -20.42 -4.48 3.18
CA LYS A 240 -21.41 -3.41 3.09
C LYS A 240 -22.39 -3.56 4.25
N SER A 241 -22.63 -2.48 4.98
CA SER A 241 -23.60 -2.42 6.07
C SER A 241 -24.43 -1.14 5.95
N SER A 242 -25.64 -1.17 6.51
CA SER A 242 -26.53 -0.02 6.53
C SER A 242 -26.18 0.92 7.68
N VAL A 243 -25.09 1.68 7.54
CA VAL A 243 -24.77 2.76 8.49
C VAL A 243 -25.53 4.03 8.10
N ILE A 244 -26.37 4.55 9.00
CA ILE A 244 -27.12 5.77 8.79
C ILE A 244 -26.15 6.95 8.57
N GLY A 245 -26.43 7.75 7.53
CA GLY A 245 -25.64 8.93 7.18
C GLY A 245 -25.63 9.98 8.30
N LYS A 246 -24.61 10.86 8.30
CA LYS A 246 -24.61 12.02 9.22
C LYS A 246 -25.76 12.97 8.82
N HIS A 247 -26.73 13.15 9.71
CA HIS A 247 -27.75 14.19 9.56
C HIS A 247 -27.36 15.42 10.37
N SER A 248 -27.26 16.57 9.70
CA SER A 248 -26.90 17.87 10.29
C SER A 248 -28.11 18.66 10.82
N LYS A 249 -29.31 18.08 10.77
CA LYS A 249 -30.52 18.75 11.26
C LYS A 249 -30.62 18.58 12.77
N GLY A 250 -30.36 19.65 13.51
CA GLY A 250 -30.46 19.68 14.96
C GLY A 250 -31.88 19.43 15.46
N GLY A 251 -32.02 18.69 16.56
CA GLY A 251 -33.33 18.42 17.16
C GLY A 251 -33.28 17.39 18.28
N TRP A 252 -34.40 17.25 19.00
CA TRP A 252 -34.55 16.35 20.15
C TRP A 252 -34.24 14.86 19.87
N SER A 253 -34.26 14.43 18.60
CA SER A 253 -33.91 13.07 18.19
C SER A 253 -32.43 12.89 17.80
N GLN A 254 -31.63 13.96 17.73
CA GLN A 254 -30.24 13.91 17.26
C GLN A 254 -29.37 12.96 18.09
N LYS A 255 -29.40 13.07 19.42
CA LYS A 255 -28.64 12.19 20.32
C LYS A 255 -28.99 10.70 20.16
N ARG A 256 -30.22 10.37 19.77
CA ARG A 256 -30.64 8.98 19.52
C ARG A 256 -30.09 8.45 18.20
N PHE A 257 -30.11 9.27 17.14
CA PHE A 257 -29.53 8.89 15.84
C PHE A 257 -28.01 8.74 15.91
N GLU A 258 -27.32 9.61 16.65
CA GLU A 258 -25.87 9.50 16.85
C GLU A 258 -25.48 8.20 17.56
N ARG A 259 -26.24 7.78 18.57
CA ARG A 259 -26.03 6.49 19.26
C ARG A 259 -26.27 5.30 18.35
N LEU A 260 -27.40 5.28 17.64
CA LEU A 260 -27.73 4.20 16.71
C LEU A 260 -26.66 4.07 15.62
N ARG A 261 -26.21 5.21 15.09
CA ARG A 261 -25.12 5.25 14.10
C ARG A 261 -23.81 4.70 14.67
N GLU A 262 -23.45 5.03 15.91
CA GLU A 262 -22.23 4.48 16.54
C GLU A 262 -22.35 2.95 16.75
N GLU A 263 -23.53 2.45 17.11
CA GLU A 263 -23.80 1.00 17.21
C GLU A 263 -23.69 0.30 15.85
N GLU A 264 -24.23 0.90 14.78
CA GLU A 264 -24.11 0.38 13.42
C GLU A 264 -22.65 0.39 12.93
N ILE A 265 -21.89 1.46 13.20
CA ILE A 265 -20.47 1.55 12.88
C ILE A 265 -19.69 0.47 13.63
N LYS A 266 -20.04 0.20 14.88
CA LYS A 266 -19.42 -0.87 15.66
C LYS A 266 -19.69 -2.24 15.06
N SER A 267 -20.95 -2.54 14.72
CA SER A 267 -21.30 -3.80 14.05
C SER A 267 -20.53 -3.96 12.73
N HIS A 268 -20.44 -2.89 11.93
CA HIS A 268 -19.67 -2.88 10.69
C HIS A 268 -18.17 -3.14 10.94
N ALA A 269 -17.58 -2.51 11.96
CA ALA A 269 -16.18 -2.73 12.33
C ALA A 269 -15.92 -4.18 12.74
N ASP A 270 -16.85 -4.80 13.49
CA ASP A 270 -16.76 -6.20 13.91
C ASP A 270 -16.84 -7.15 12.70
N GLU A 271 -17.74 -6.89 11.75
CA GLU A 271 -17.84 -7.66 10.49
C GLU A 271 -16.58 -7.53 9.63
N VAL A 272 -16.04 -6.32 9.51
CA VAL A 272 -14.77 -6.07 8.81
C VAL A 272 -13.61 -6.77 9.51
N GLY A 273 -13.55 -6.73 10.84
CA GLY A 273 -12.53 -7.41 11.64
C GLY A 273 -12.56 -8.92 11.43
N GLN A 274 -13.75 -9.54 11.44
CA GLN A 274 -13.91 -10.97 11.16
C GLN A 274 -13.49 -11.32 9.73
N ALA A 275 -13.87 -10.50 8.75
CA ALA A 275 -13.46 -10.67 7.36
C ALA A 275 -11.94 -10.57 7.18
N LEU A 276 -11.31 -9.61 7.87
CA LEU A 276 -9.88 -9.39 7.83
C LEU A 276 -9.12 -10.55 8.47
N ALA A 277 -9.56 -11.02 9.64
CA ALA A 277 -8.97 -12.15 10.32
C ALA A 277 -9.04 -13.43 9.46
N ALA A 278 -10.18 -13.69 8.82
CA ALA A 278 -10.33 -14.85 7.92
C ALA A 278 -9.38 -14.80 6.72
N LEU A 279 -9.19 -13.62 6.10
CA LEU A 279 -8.22 -13.45 5.01
C LEU A 279 -6.77 -13.54 5.51
N ALA A 280 -6.47 -12.89 6.64
CA ALA A 280 -5.14 -12.89 7.24
C ALA A 280 -4.70 -14.32 7.59
N GLU A 281 -5.56 -15.14 8.19
CA GLU A 281 -5.28 -16.54 8.49
C GLU A 281 -5.06 -17.35 7.20
N ARG A 282 -5.95 -17.22 6.22
CA ARG A 282 -5.86 -17.96 4.95
C ARG A 282 -4.59 -17.65 4.16
N TYR A 283 -4.16 -16.39 4.16
CA TYR A 283 -3.04 -15.92 3.33
C TYR A 283 -1.77 -15.60 4.13
N ARG A 284 -1.76 -15.88 5.44
CA ARG A 284 -0.62 -15.69 6.36
C ARG A 284 0.74 -16.12 5.79
N PRO A 285 0.90 -17.31 5.18
CA PRO A 285 2.22 -17.74 4.71
C PRO A 285 2.72 -16.97 3.48
N LEU A 286 1.84 -16.21 2.81
CA LEU A 286 2.16 -15.49 1.58
C LEU A 286 2.35 -14.00 1.82
N VAL A 287 1.47 -13.37 2.62
CA VAL A 287 1.46 -11.92 2.80
C VAL A 287 2.56 -11.45 3.75
N ARG A 288 3.28 -10.40 3.35
CA ARG A 288 4.37 -9.83 4.13
C ARG A 288 3.91 -8.67 5.01
N TYR A 289 2.94 -7.89 4.54
CA TYR A 289 2.42 -6.70 5.24
C TYR A 289 0.90 -6.66 5.20
N ALA A 290 0.31 -6.02 6.20
CA ALA A 290 -1.07 -5.56 6.17
C ALA A 290 -1.10 -4.04 5.96
N VAL A 291 -1.63 -3.58 4.82
CA VAL A 291 -1.76 -2.16 4.49
C VAL A 291 -3.16 -1.71 4.88
N LEU A 292 -3.26 -0.84 5.89
CA LEU A 292 -4.54 -0.36 6.40
C LEU A 292 -4.75 1.11 6.05
N ALA A 293 -5.93 1.44 5.55
CA ALA A 293 -6.29 2.80 5.17
C ALA A 293 -7.76 3.08 5.43
N GLY A 294 -8.11 4.35 5.59
CA GLY A 294 -9.49 4.81 5.75
C GLY A 294 -9.74 5.52 7.08
N ASP A 295 -10.95 5.36 7.63
CA ASP A 295 -11.39 6.06 8.84
C ASP A 295 -10.59 5.59 10.07
N GLU A 296 -9.80 6.49 10.67
CA GLU A 296 -8.88 6.18 11.77
C GLU A 296 -9.58 5.55 12.99
N SER A 297 -10.79 6.03 13.31
CA SER A 297 -11.60 5.47 14.40
C SER A 297 -12.04 4.04 14.12
N LEU A 298 -12.28 3.68 12.86
CA LEU A 298 -12.62 2.32 12.44
C LEU A 298 -11.36 1.44 12.48
N LEU A 299 -10.24 1.94 11.94
CA LEU A 299 -8.97 1.22 11.92
C LEU A 299 -8.50 0.85 13.33
N ARG A 300 -8.55 1.78 14.28
CA ARG A 300 -8.18 1.52 15.69
C ARG A 300 -8.99 0.38 16.32
N ARG A 301 -10.23 0.16 15.86
CA ARG A 301 -11.09 -0.95 16.33
C ARG A 301 -10.77 -2.29 15.64
N ILE A 302 -10.27 -2.26 14.41
CA ILE A 302 -9.98 -3.43 13.58
C ILE A 302 -8.53 -3.96 13.78
N SER A 303 -7.65 -3.20 14.44
CA SER A 303 -6.18 -3.31 14.30
C SER A 303 -5.39 -4.47 14.95
N PRO A 304 -5.93 -5.57 15.50
CA PRO A 304 -5.10 -6.76 15.64
C PRO A 304 -5.15 -7.62 14.36
N VAL A 305 -4.33 -7.27 13.36
CA VAL A 305 -4.20 -8.05 12.12
C VAL A 305 -3.27 -9.24 12.31
N GLY A 306 -3.67 -10.21 13.13
CA GLY A 306 -3.02 -11.52 13.24
C GLY A 306 -1.50 -11.53 13.47
N GLY A 307 -0.86 -10.46 13.93
CA GLY A 307 0.62 -10.39 14.04
C GLY A 307 1.37 -10.18 12.71
N LEU A 308 0.68 -9.75 11.65
CA LEU A 308 1.33 -9.20 10.46
C LEU A 308 1.83 -7.77 10.75
N PRO A 309 3.00 -7.36 10.23
CA PRO A 309 3.42 -5.96 10.31
C PRO A 309 2.41 -5.05 9.59
N VAL A 310 1.88 -4.08 10.32
CA VAL A 310 0.85 -3.15 9.85
C VAL A 310 1.49 -1.89 9.28
N LEU A 311 1.04 -1.49 8.08
CA LEU A 311 1.41 -0.25 7.40
C LEU A 311 0.16 0.61 7.26
N GLU A 312 0.02 1.60 8.13
CA GLU A 312 -1.06 2.58 8.02
C GLU A 312 -0.77 3.58 6.89
N ARG A 313 -1.75 3.78 6.01
CA ARG A 313 -1.64 4.67 4.86
C ARG A 313 -2.86 5.55 4.72
N ARG A 314 -2.63 6.79 4.30
CA ARG A 314 -3.68 7.67 3.77
C ARG A 314 -3.86 7.34 2.29
N LEU A 315 -4.86 6.54 1.99
CA LEU A 315 -5.28 6.22 0.62
C LEU A 315 -6.62 6.90 0.35
N ALA A 316 -6.92 7.20 -0.92
CA ALA A 316 -8.27 7.63 -1.27
C ALA A 316 -9.29 6.54 -0.94
N ARG A 317 -10.56 6.95 -0.81
CA ARG A 317 -11.65 6.00 -0.64
C ARG A 317 -11.66 5.05 -1.84
N HIS A 318 -11.72 3.75 -1.56
CA HIS A 318 -11.78 2.75 -2.61
C HIS A 318 -13.00 2.95 -3.51
N ASN A 319 -12.83 2.57 -4.77
CA ASN A 319 -13.91 2.50 -5.75
C ASN A 319 -13.96 1.08 -6.28
N GLU A 320 -15.09 0.40 -6.11
CA GLU A 320 -15.31 -0.98 -6.59
C GLU A 320 -15.08 -1.09 -8.12
N LYS A 321 -15.29 0.00 -8.87
CA LYS A 321 -15.06 0.04 -10.32
C LYS A 321 -13.61 0.35 -10.71
N ASP A 322 -12.77 0.74 -9.75
CA ASP A 322 -11.39 1.14 -9.98
C ASP A 322 -10.48 0.71 -8.82
N LEU A 323 -10.41 -0.60 -8.59
CA LEU A 323 -9.50 -1.19 -7.61
C LEU A 323 -8.03 -1.03 -8.00
N LYS A 324 -7.76 -0.75 -9.29
CA LYS A 324 -6.42 -0.47 -9.77
C LYS A 324 -5.88 0.83 -9.19
N ALA A 325 -6.71 1.87 -9.05
CA ALA A 325 -6.29 3.08 -8.35
C ALA A 325 -5.82 2.76 -6.92
N LEU A 326 -6.50 1.86 -6.20
CA LEU A 326 -6.08 1.43 -4.87
C LEU A 326 -4.72 0.72 -4.89
N LEU A 327 -4.45 -0.14 -5.87
CA LEU A 327 -3.13 -0.78 -6.03
C LEU A 327 -2.04 0.22 -6.41
N ASP A 328 -2.33 1.14 -7.33
CA ASP A 328 -1.42 2.24 -7.68
C ASP A 328 -1.06 3.04 -6.42
N GLU A 329 -2.03 3.17 -5.52
CA GLU A 329 -1.79 3.82 -4.26
C GLU A 329 -0.88 3.01 -3.32
N VAL A 330 -1.15 1.72 -3.16
CA VAL A 330 -0.43 0.77 -2.29
C VAL A 330 1.01 0.53 -2.76
N TYR A 331 1.24 0.37 -4.05
CA TYR A 331 2.56 0.10 -4.62
C TYR A 331 3.29 1.36 -5.13
N GLY A 332 2.65 2.53 -5.07
CA GLY A 332 3.23 3.77 -5.53
C GLY A 332 4.40 4.27 -4.69
N PHE A 333 5.41 4.81 -5.38
CA PHE A 333 6.57 5.48 -4.80
C PHE A 333 6.32 6.99 -4.72
N VAL A 334 7.02 7.68 -3.82
CA VAL A 334 7.13 9.15 -3.90
C VAL A 334 8.54 9.49 -4.36
N CYS A 335 8.68 10.21 -5.47
CA CYS A 335 9.95 10.58 -6.06
C CYS A 335 10.20 12.07 -5.89
N TYR A 336 11.34 12.42 -5.30
CA TYR A 336 11.88 13.75 -5.23
C TYR A 336 13.09 13.82 -6.14
N ARG A 337 13.11 14.80 -7.02
CA ARG A 337 14.31 15.14 -7.78
C ARG A 337 15.05 16.22 -6.99
N ILE A 338 16.32 15.96 -6.70
CA ILE A 338 17.17 16.87 -5.95
C ILE A 338 18.15 17.50 -6.93
N ASP A 339 18.06 18.82 -7.07
CA ASP A 339 18.96 19.65 -7.89
C ASP A 339 20.18 20.14 -7.10
#